data_AF-A0A242PAN8-F1
#
_entry.id   AF-A0A242PAN8-F1
#
_cell.length_a   1.000
_cell.length_b   1.000
_cell.length_c   1.000
_cell.angle_alpha   90.00
_cell.angle_beta   90.00
_cell.angle_gamma   90.00
#
_symmetry.space_group_name_H-M   'P 1'
#
loop_
_entity.id
_entity.type
_entity.pdbx_description
1 polymer ?
#
loop_
_entity_poly.entity_id
_entity_poly.type
_entity_poly.pdbx_seq_one_letter_code
_entity_poly.pdbx_strand_id
1 'polypeptide(L)'
;MKIFKSFVFFVASFLVISCDNNKKNTVVNSDDSLTAVQNSIIEPIKDTLPIEVDELTTLIGVDKDKERNIINYQYDVKNTPEHTLLLPSTLDTIYQELFNAYCQNTEDMQQLKTAFPDGANYHYFIDNKEIVEVELTPSDCRIK
;
A
#
# COMPACT_ATOMS: atom_id res chain seq x y z
N MET A 1 40.99 22.15 -54.27
CA MET A 1 40.22 22.07 -55.54
C MET A 1 40.32 20.66 -56.09
N LYS A 2 39.25 19.87 -56.00
CA LYS A 2 38.77 18.91 -57.02
C LYS A 2 37.78 17.93 -56.39
N ILE A 3 36.54 18.15 -56.80
CA ILE A 3 35.40 17.26 -56.67
C ILE A 3 35.55 16.28 -57.84
N PHE A 4 35.48 14.96 -57.62
CA PHE A 4 35.11 14.04 -58.69
C PHE A 4 34.21 12.94 -58.16
N LYS A 5 32.99 12.96 -58.70
CA LYS A 5 31.95 11.94 -58.67
C LYS A 5 32.48 10.68 -59.36
N SER A 6 32.19 9.49 -58.85
CA SER A 6 31.38 8.53 -59.61
C SER A 6 30.99 7.29 -58.81
N PHE A 7 29.79 6.83 -59.13
CA PHE A 7 29.09 5.65 -58.66
C PHE A 7 29.80 4.36 -59.08
N VAL A 8 29.84 3.37 -58.19
CA VAL A 8 29.75 1.96 -58.59
C VAL A 8 28.65 1.29 -57.77
N PHE A 9 27.63 0.87 -58.50
CA PHE A 9 26.58 -0.05 -58.09
C PHE A 9 27.18 -1.34 -57.53
N PHE A 10 26.78 -1.74 -56.33
CA PHE A 10 26.64 -3.15 -56.00
C PHE A 10 25.27 -3.35 -55.34
N VAL A 11 24.31 -3.68 -56.21
CA VAL A 11 23.00 -4.19 -55.85
C VAL A 11 23.14 -5.68 -55.55
N ALA A 12 22.30 -6.13 -54.62
CA ALA A 12 21.99 -7.52 -54.29
C ALA A 12 22.95 -8.23 -53.34
N SER A 13 22.62 -8.16 -52.06
CA SER A 13 22.37 -9.38 -51.29
C SER A 13 21.29 -9.06 -50.26
N PHE A 14 20.05 -9.42 -50.60
CA PHE A 14 18.97 -9.59 -49.65
C PHE A 14 19.42 -10.63 -48.61
N LEU A 15 19.92 -10.16 -47.47
CA LEU A 15 19.77 -10.89 -46.24
C LEU A 15 18.73 -10.13 -45.44
N VAL A 16 17.55 -10.73 -45.40
CA VAL A 16 16.45 -10.43 -44.49
C VAL A 16 16.99 -10.26 -43.07
N ILE A 17 17.36 -9.03 -42.73
CA ILE A 17 17.43 -8.60 -41.34
C ILE A 17 15.96 -8.49 -40.94
N SER A 18 15.46 -9.54 -40.30
CA SER A 18 14.28 -9.46 -39.47
C SER A 18 14.49 -8.34 -38.45
N CYS A 19 14.00 -7.15 -38.78
CA CYS A 19 13.51 -6.24 -37.77
C CYS A 19 12.20 -6.88 -37.28
N ASP A 20 12.26 -7.62 -36.19
CA ASP A 20 11.11 -7.61 -35.29
C ASP A 20 11.58 -7.26 -33.89
N ASN A 21 10.82 -6.36 -33.30
CA ASN A 21 11.24 -5.52 -32.21
C ASN A 21 11.61 -6.37 -31.01
N ASN A 22 12.86 -6.25 -30.56
CA ASN A 22 13.30 -6.68 -29.25
C ASN A 22 12.62 -5.81 -28.16
N LYS A 23 11.29 -5.93 -28.03
CA LYS A 23 10.65 -5.79 -26.74
C LYS A 23 10.95 -7.08 -26.02
N LYS A 24 12.03 -7.07 -25.23
CA LYS A 24 11.97 -7.78 -23.96
C LYS A 24 10.75 -7.20 -23.25
N ASN A 25 9.60 -7.82 -23.44
CA ASN A 25 8.53 -7.77 -22.46
C ASN A 25 9.14 -8.47 -21.24
N THR A 26 9.86 -7.70 -20.44
CA THR A 26 9.94 -7.99 -19.02
C THR A 26 8.48 -8.05 -18.61
N VAL A 27 7.97 -9.26 -18.44
CA VAL A 27 6.74 -9.48 -17.69
C VAL A 27 7.04 -8.84 -16.35
N VAL A 28 6.56 -7.61 -16.14
CA VAL A 28 6.45 -7.07 -14.79
C VAL A 28 5.49 -8.04 -14.14
N ASN A 29 6.00 -8.92 -13.30
CA ASN A 29 5.13 -9.75 -12.48
C ASN A 29 4.21 -8.77 -11.74
N SER A 30 2.90 -8.96 -11.87
CA SER A 30 1.89 -8.12 -11.21
C SER A 30 2.21 -7.93 -9.73
N ASP A 31 2.81 -8.95 -9.12
CA ASP A 31 3.15 -9.02 -7.70
C ASP A 31 4.30 -8.09 -7.32
N ASP A 32 5.30 -7.94 -8.21
CA ASP A 32 6.39 -6.98 -8.04
C ASP A 32 5.85 -5.54 -8.14
N SER A 33 4.86 -5.31 -9.01
CA SER A 33 4.23 -4.00 -9.16
C SER A 33 3.34 -3.63 -7.98
N LEU A 34 2.54 -4.57 -7.46
CA LEU A 34 1.69 -4.34 -6.30
C LEU A 34 2.52 -4.09 -5.04
N THR A 35 3.59 -4.87 -4.84
CA THR A 35 4.54 -4.66 -3.73
C THR A 35 5.17 -3.27 -3.79
N ALA A 36 5.56 -2.79 -4.97
CA ALA A 36 6.11 -1.45 -5.13
C ALA A 36 5.09 -0.36 -4.76
N VAL A 37 3.82 -0.51 -5.16
CA VAL A 37 2.74 0.41 -4.79
C VAL A 37 2.49 0.40 -3.28
N GLN A 38 2.38 -0.78 -2.66
CA GLN A 38 2.21 -0.91 -1.21
C GLN A 38 3.36 -0.24 -0.44
N ASN A 39 4.61 -0.46 -0.86
CA ASN A 39 5.77 0.18 -0.24
C ASN A 39 5.76 1.70 -0.42
N SER A 40 5.28 2.21 -1.56
CA SER A 40 5.16 3.65 -1.79
C SER A 40 4.17 4.35 -0.84
N ILE A 41 3.22 3.59 -0.26
CA ILE A 41 2.29 4.07 0.77
C ILE A 41 2.90 3.90 2.18
N ILE A 42 3.48 2.73 2.47
CA ILE A 42 3.94 2.38 3.82
C ILE A 42 5.22 3.12 4.23
N GLU A 43 6.23 3.18 3.35
CA GLU A 43 7.55 3.69 3.73
C GLU A 43 7.52 5.17 4.16
N PRO A 44 6.78 6.08 3.48
CA PRO A 44 6.64 7.45 3.98
C PRO A 44 6.01 7.55 5.38
N ILE A 45 5.05 6.66 5.71
CA ILE A 45 4.43 6.65 7.04
C ILE A 45 5.46 6.18 8.07
N LYS A 46 6.18 5.09 7.77
CA LYS A 46 7.24 4.54 8.65
C LYS A 46 8.31 5.58 9.00
N ASP A 47 8.74 6.37 8.02
CA ASP A 47 9.76 7.41 8.20
C ASP A 47 9.32 8.53 9.16
N THR A 48 8.01 8.64 9.43
CA THR A 48 7.42 9.64 10.32
C THR A 48 6.98 9.08 11.68
N LEU A 49 7.14 7.78 11.93
CA LEU A 49 6.78 7.17 13.20
C LEU A 49 7.74 7.60 14.33
N PRO A 50 7.26 7.72 15.58
CA PRO A 50 5.86 7.58 16.00
C PRO A 50 5.01 8.81 15.67
N ILE A 51 3.72 8.61 15.40
CA ILE A 51 2.75 9.69 15.11
C ILE A 51 1.72 9.77 16.23
N GLU A 52 1.62 10.92 16.90
CA GLU A 52 0.54 11.19 17.86
C GLU A 52 -0.78 11.36 17.09
N VAL A 53 -1.75 10.48 17.36
CA VAL A 53 -3.09 10.52 16.74
C VAL A 53 -4.02 11.40 17.58
N ASP A 54 -3.96 11.21 18.89
CA ASP A 54 -4.68 11.96 19.91
C ASP A 54 -3.88 11.96 21.23
N GLU A 55 -4.48 12.48 22.32
CA GLU A 55 -3.82 12.59 23.63
C GLU A 55 -3.42 11.24 24.28
N LEU A 56 -4.05 10.14 23.86
CA LEU A 56 -3.90 8.81 24.45
C LEU A 56 -3.30 7.79 23.47
N THR A 57 -3.43 8.02 22.16
CA THR A 57 -3.11 7.05 21.12
C THR A 57 -1.95 7.53 20.25
N THR A 58 -0.94 6.68 20.09
CA THR A 58 0.21 6.91 19.21
C THR A 58 0.30 5.79 18.18
N LEU A 59 0.37 6.11 16.89
CA LEU A 59 0.73 5.14 15.86
C LEU A 59 2.24 4.86 15.97
N ILE A 60 2.60 3.62 16.29
CA ILE A 60 3.99 3.19 16.53
C ILE A 60 4.53 2.26 15.44
N GLY A 61 3.66 1.73 14.58
CA GLY A 61 4.03 0.78 13.55
C GLY A 61 3.05 0.80 12.38
N VAL A 62 3.59 0.66 11.17
CA VAL A 62 2.83 0.34 9.97
C VAL A 62 3.61 -0.69 9.18
N ASP A 63 2.93 -1.78 8.82
CA ASP A 63 3.51 -2.82 7.99
C ASP A 63 2.45 -3.42 7.06
N LYS A 64 2.89 -4.33 6.20
CA LYS A 64 1.98 -5.14 5.40
C LYS A 64 1.98 -6.56 5.94
N ASP A 65 0.81 -7.18 5.92
CA ASP A 65 0.68 -8.60 6.17
C ASP A 65 1.55 -9.39 5.17
N LYS A 66 2.16 -10.48 5.64
CA LYS A 66 3.11 -11.29 4.85
C LYS A 66 2.42 -12.21 3.86
N GLU A 67 1.15 -12.53 4.10
CA GLU A 67 0.37 -13.53 3.39
C GLU A 67 -0.87 -12.93 2.73
N ARG A 68 -1.40 -11.84 3.29
CA ARG A 68 -2.59 -11.13 2.81
C ARG A 68 -2.23 -9.73 2.31
N ASN A 69 -2.98 -9.18 1.36
CA ASN A 69 -2.82 -7.80 0.92
C ASN A 69 -3.51 -6.83 1.88
N ILE A 70 -3.11 -6.89 3.15
CA ILE A 70 -3.61 -6.07 4.24
C ILE A 70 -2.50 -5.15 4.73
N ILE A 71 -2.86 -3.92 5.07
CA ILE A 71 -2.01 -3.00 5.82
C ILE A 71 -2.31 -3.12 7.31
N ASN A 72 -1.29 -3.34 8.13
CA ASN A 72 -1.42 -3.38 9.59
C ASN A 72 -0.96 -2.04 10.17
N TYR A 73 -1.77 -1.49 11.06
CA TYR A 73 -1.46 -0.31 11.87
C TYR A 73 -1.34 -0.74 13.34
N GLN A 74 -0.25 -0.35 13.99
CA GLN A 74 0.02 -0.67 15.40
C GLN A 74 -0.04 0.62 16.23
N TYR A 75 -0.93 0.65 17.20
CA TYR A 75 -1.16 1.79 18.09
C TYR A 75 -0.77 1.46 19.52
N ASP A 76 -0.01 2.36 20.16
CA ASP A 76 0.22 2.34 21.60
C ASP A 76 -0.80 3.24 22.29
N VAL A 77 -1.51 2.70 23.28
CA VAL A 77 -2.47 3.44 24.09
C VAL A 77 -1.91 3.67 25.48
N LYS A 78 -1.79 4.94 25.86
CA LYS A 78 -1.25 5.36 27.15
C LYS A 78 -2.35 5.81 28.11
N ASN A 79 -2.04 5.80 29.40
CA ASN A 79 -2.88 6.33 30.47
C ASN A 79 -4.31 5.76 30.52
N THR A 80 -4.54 4.59 29.91
CA THR A 80 -5.83 3.92 29.82
C THR A 80 -5.70 2.51 30.39
N PRO A 81 -6.50 2.12 31.39
CA PRO A 81 -6.50 0.74 31.88
C PRO A 81 -7.02 -0.24 30.81
N GLU A 82 -6.45 -1.45 30.74
CA GLU A 82 -6.90 -2.48 29.77
C GLU A 82 -8.42 -2.70 29.77
N HIS A 83 -9.02 -2.79 30.96
CA HIS A 83 -10.46 -3.04 31.10
C HIS A 83 -11.34 -1.92 30.54
N THR A 84 -10.81 -0.69 30.40
CA THR A 84 -11.52 0.45 29.81
C THR A 84 -11.61 0.33 28.29
N LEU A 85 -10.56 -0.16 27.64
CA LEU A 85 -10.52 -0.43 26.20
C LEU A 85 -11.45 -1.58 25.80
N LEU A 86 -11.63 -2.55 26.71
CA LEU A 86 -12.51 -3.71 26.50
C LEU A 86 -13.99 -3.45 26.84
N LEU A 87 -14.36 -2.23 27.27
CA LEU A 87 -15.76 -1.90 27.46
C LEU A 87 -16.48 -1.93 26.10
N PRO A 88 -17.69 -2.52 26.00
CA PRO A 88 -18.43 -2.59 24.75
C PRO A 88 -18.62 -1.23 24.08
N SER A 89 -18.92 -0.18 24.86
CA SER A 89 -19.04 1.18 24.33
C SER A 89 -17.74 1.71 23.73
N THR A 90 -16.60 1.38 24.33
CA THR A 90 -15.29 1.81 23.84
C THR A 90 -14.93 1.09 22.54
N LEU A 91 -15.17 -0.24 22.49
CA LEU A 91 -14.97 -1.03 21.28
C LEU A 91 -15.87 -0.55 20.14
N ASP A 92 -17.14 -0.23 20.42
CA ASP A 92 -18.06 0.34 19.44
C ASP A 92 -17.55 1.70 18.94
N THR A 93 -17.06 2.57 19.84
CA THR A 93 -16.47 3.86 19.44
C THR A 93 -15.25 3.67 18.54
N ILE A 94 -14.29 2.82 18.92
CA ILE A 94 -13.10 2.52 18.11
C ILE A 94 -13.51 2.02 16.73
N TYR A 95 -14.38 1.02 16.68
CA TYR A 95 -14.85 0.47 15.40
C TYR A 95 -15.52 1.54 14.54
N GLN A 96 -16.39 2.38 15.10
CA GLN A 96 -17.09 3.41 14.33
C GLN A 96 -16.14 4.49 13.82
N GLU A 97 -15.14 4.91 14.59
CA GLU A 97 -14.15 5.88 14.14
C GLU A 97 -13.29 5.32 13.01
N LEU A 98 -12.78 4.09 13.17
CA LEU A 98 -12.02 3.40 12.13
C LEU A 98 -12.85 3.17 10.87
N PHE A 99 -14.10 2.72 11.02
CA PHE A 99 -15.03 2.52 9.91
C PHE A 99 -15.27 3.83 9.16
N ASN A 100 -15.56 4.92 9.89
CA ASN A 100 -15.84 6.21 9.29
C ASN A 100 -14.63 6.77 8.55
N ALA A 101 -13.42 6.59 9.08
CA ALA A 101 -12.18 7.02 8.43
C ALA A 101 -11.85 6.15 7.21
N TYR A 102 -11.84 4.82 7.37
CA TYR A 102 -11.53 3.88 6.30
C TYR A 102 -12.53 3.98 5.15
N CYS A 103 -13.83 4.15 5.43
CA CYS A 103 -14.88 4.19 4.41
C CYS A 103 -15.08 5.55 3.75
N GLN A 104 -14.23 6.55 4.04
CA GLN A 104 -14.23 7.79 3.26
C GLN A 104 -13.95 7.50 1.77
N ASN A 105 -14.54 8.34 0.92
CA ASN A 105 -14.38 8.30 -0.53
C ASN A 105 -13.42 9.38 -1.02
N THR A 106 -12.31 9.57 -0.29
CA THR A 106 -11.20 10.44 -0.70
C THR A 106 -10.30 9.70 -1.68
N GLU A 107 -9.51 10.45 -2.47
CA GLU A 107 -8.54 9.86 -3.39
C GLU A 107 -7.54 8.96 -2.64
N ASP A 108 -7.00 9.44 -1.52
CA ASP A 108 -6.05 8.68 -0.70
C ASP A 108 -6.63 7.34 -0.20
N MET A 109 -7.89 7.32 0.24
CA MET A 109 -8.53 6.08 0.68
C MET A 109 -8.87 5.13 -0.47
N GLN A 110 -9.16 5.66 -1.67
CA GLN A 110 -9.30 4.82 -2.86
C GLN A 110 -7.96 4.20 -3.26
N GLN A 111 -6.87 4.97 -3.21
CA GLN A 111 -5.51 4.49 -3.48
C GLN A 111 -5.10 3.42 -2.45
N LEU A 112 -5.36 3.66 -1.17
CA LEU A 112 -5.10 2.70 -0.09
C LEU A 112 -5.82 1.37 -0.35
N LYS A 113 -7.15 1.41 -0.59
CA LYS A 113 -7.96 0.20 -0.87
C LYS A 113 -7.56 -0.51 -2.16
N THR A 114 -6.97 0.21 -3.11
CA THR A 114 -6.43 -0.39 -4.34
C THR A 114 -5.12 -1.12 -4.08
N ALA A 115 -4.26 -0.55 -3.22
CA ALA A 115 -2.98 -1.14 -2.84
C ALA A 115 -3.12 -2.31 -1.84
N PHE A 116 -4.14 -2.25 -0.99
CA PHE A 116 -4.47 -3.25 0.03
C PHE A 116 -5.91 -3.75 -0.16
N PRO A 117 -6.18 -4.53 -1.22
CA PRO A 117 -7.52 -4.98 -1.57
C PRO A 117 -8.16 -5.90 -0.53
N ASP A 118 -7.38 -6.54 0.33
CA ASP A 118 -7.88 -7.44 1.37
C ASP A 118 -8.26 -6.67 2.65
N GLY A 119 -7.81 -5.41 2.80
CA GLY A 119 -8.26 -4.50 3.86
C GLY A 119 -7.15 -3.85 4.69
N ALA A 120 -7.56 -3.39 5.87
CA ALA A 120 -6.69 -2.81 6.89
C ALA A 120 -6.96 -3.48 8.24
N ASN A 121 -5.91 -3.68 9.02
CA ASN A 121 -5.99 -4.21 10.39
C ASN A 121 -5.41 -3.19 11.37
N TYR A 122 -6.10 -2.98 12.48
CA TYR A 122 -5.77 -1.98 13.49
C TYR A 122 -5.55 -2.68 14.82
N HIS A 123 -4.30 -2.67 15.29
CA HIS A 123 -3.85 -3.34 16.50
C HIS A 123 -3.59 -2.31 17.60
N TYR A 124 -4.26 -2.43 18.73
CA TYR A 124 -4.09 -1.54 19.88
C TYR A 124 -3.38 -2.27 21.03
N PHE A 125 -2.29 -1.69 21.50
CA PHE A 125 -1.44 -2.21 22.55
C PHE A 125 -1.52 -1.33 23.81
N ILE A 126 -1.46 -1.97 24.97
CA ILE A 126 -1.11 -1.33 26.26
C ILE A 126 0.06 -2.10 26.85
N ASP A 127 1.12 -1.42 27.26
CA ASP A 127 2.30 -2.04 27.85
C ASP A 127 2.88 -3.19 26.98
N ASN A 128 2.86 -3.01 25.66
CA ASN A 128 3.26 -3.99 24.62
C ASN A 128 2.40 -5.26 24.53
N LYS A 129 1.24 -5.30 25.18
CA LYS A 129 0.25 -6.37 25.05
C LYS A 129 -0.87 -5.91 24.12
N GLU A 130 -1.17 -6.68 23.10
CA GLU A 130 -2.32 -6.43 22.22
C GLU A 130 -3.61 -6.64 23.02
N ILE A 131 -4.49 -5.64 22.98
CA ILE A 131 -5.75 -5.60 23.73
C ILE A 131 -6.95 -5.64 22.77
N VAL A 132 -6.85 -4.92 21.64
CA VAL A 132 -7.93 -4.81 20.64
C VAL A 132 -7.34 -4.99 19.25
N GLU A 133 -8.03 -5.76 18.41
CA GLU A 133 -7.75 -5.92 16.99
C GLU A 133 -9.05 -5.63 16.22
N VAL A 134 -8.97 -4.79 15.19
CA VAL A 134 -10.10 -4.48 14.30
C VAL A 134 -9.66 -4.64 12.85
N GLU A 135 -10.32 -5.52 12.12
CA GLU A 135 -10.12 -5.67 10.67
C GLU A 135 -11.25 -4.99 9.90
N LEU A 136 -10.92 -4.19 8.89
CA LEU A 136 -11.86 -3.55 7.97
C LEU A 136 -11.51 -3.87 6.52
N THR A 137 -12.51 -4.32 5.77
CA THR A 137 -12.41 -4.70 4.36
C THR A 137 -13.15 -3.70 3.47
N PRO A 138 -12.79 -3.59 2.17
CA PRO A 138 -13.56 -2.74 1.24
C PRO A 138 -15.05 -3.13 1.12
N SER A 139 -15.44 -4.36 1.48
CA SER A 139 -16.84 -4.79 1.55
C SER A 139 -17.64 -4.08 2.64
N ASP A 140 -17.03 -3.78 3.79
CA ASP A 140 -17.74 -3.23 4.94
C ASP A 140 -18.33 -1.85 4.61
N CYS A 141 -17.64 -1.07 3.78
CA CYS A 141 -18.10 0.24 3.32
C CYS A 141 -19.35 0.23 2.42
N ARG A 142 -19.79 -0.95 1.97
CA ARG A 142 -21.01 -1.11 1.16
C ARG A 142 -22.27 -1.31 2.01
N ILE A 143 -22.11 -1.58 3.30
CA ILE A 143 -23.20 -1.72 4.27
C ILE A 143 -23.50 -0.33 4.80
N LYS A 144 -24.60 0.28 4.34
CA LYS A 144 -25.11 1.57 4.83
C LYS A 144 -26.51 1.40 5.38
#